data_AF-A0A8X6S493-F1
#
_entry.id   AF-A0A8X6S493-F1
#
_cell.length_a   1.000
_cell.length_b   1.000
_cell.length_c   1.000
_cell.angle_alpha   90.00
_cell.angle_beta   90.00
_cell.angle_gamma   90.00
#
_symmetry.space_group_name_H-M   'P 1'
#
loop_
_entity.id
_entity.type
_entity.pdbx_description
1 polymer ?
#
loop_
_entity_poly.entity_id
_entity_poly.type
_entity_poly.pdbx_seq_one_letter_code
_entity_poly.pdbx_strand_id
1 'polypeptide(L)' 'MMAQRRQLDMLTKGRIVGMLESSRSQAEVSRILNVDQSVISRLWQRFQGKGDVTRQPVSGRPRVAKIDIW' A
#
# COMPACT_ATOMS: atom_id res chain seq x y z
N MET A 1 15.78 -3.20 -15.09
CA MET A 1 16.17 -3.02 -13.67
C MET A 1 15.17 -3.75 -12.78
N MET A 2 15.62 -4.75 -12.02
CA MET A 2 14.76 -5.44 -11.05
C MET A 2 14.74 -4.60 -9.75
N ALA A 3 13.66 -3.87 -9.51
CA ALA A 3 13.49 -3.13 -8.27
C ALA A 3 13.24 -4.14 -7.14
N GLN A 4 14.28 -4.47 -6.38
CA GLN A 4 14.17 -5.28 -5.17
C GLN A 4 13.26 -4.54 -4.19
N ARG A 5 12.04 -5.06 -4.00
CA ARG A 5 11.06 -4.49 -3.06
C ARG A 5 11.58 -4.69 -1.65
N ARG A 6 12.28 -3.70 -1.09
CA ARG A 6 12.45 -3.59 0.36
C ARG A 6 11.05 -3.58 0.97
N GLN A 7 10.73 -4.62 1.73
CA GLN A 7 9.46 -4.71 2.44
C GLN A 7 9.50 -3.71 3.59
N LEU A 8 8.64 -2.70 3.54
CA LEU A 8 8.37 -1.88 4.73
C LEU A 8 7.75 -2.78 5.80
N ASP A 9 8.27 -2.68 7.01
CA ASP A 9 7.77 -3.45 8.15
C ASP A 9 6.27 -3.17 8.41
N MET A 10 5.55 -4.19 8.88
CA MET A 10 4.11 -4.11 9.09
C MET A 10 3.76 -3.07 10.17
N LEU A 11 4.60 -2.92 11.20
CA LEU A 11 4.43 -1.90 12.23
C LEU A 11 4.54 -0.48 11.63
N THR A 12 5.55 -0.25 10.80
CA THR A 12 5.74 1.05 10.13
C THR A 12 4.59 1.38 9.20
N LYS A 13 4.05 0.39 8.48
CA LYS A 13 2.87 0.60 7.63
C LYS A 13 1.63 0.95 8.43
N GLY A 14 1.37 0.26 9.55
CA GLY A 14 0.26 0.57 10.44
C GLY A 14 0.35 1.98 11.01
N ARG A 15 1.56 2.41 11.41
CA ARG A 15 1.82 3.79 11.86
C ARG A 15 1.56 4.83 10.77
N ILE A 16 2.02 4.59 9.54
CA ILE A 16 1.76 5.49 8.41
C ILE A 16 0.25 5.65 8.20
N VAL A 17 -0.49 4.54 8.14
CA VAL A 17 -1.93 4.55 7.89
C VAL A 17 -2.68 5.27 9.01
N GLY A 18 -2.43 4.94 10.29
CA GLY A 18 -3.09 5.61 11.41
C GLY A 18 -2.81 7.12 11.47
N MET A 19 -1.61 7.56 11.05
CA MET A 19 -1.30 8.99 10.96
C MET A 19 -2.04 9.68 9.81
N LEU A 20 -2.18 9.02 8.66
CA LEU A 20 -2.93 9.55 7.51
C LEU A 20 -4.44 9.57 7.76
N GLU A 21 -4.99 8.58 8.45
CA GLU A 21 -6.38 8.58 8.92
C GLU A 21 -6.67 9.73 9.89
N SER A 22 -5.67 10.12 10.69
CA SER A 22 -5.71 11.30 11.57
C SER A 22 -5.57 12.63 10.81
N SER A 23 -5.77 12.65 9.49
CA SER A 23 -5.69 13.83 8.62
C SER A 23 -4.30 14.50 8.54
N ARG A 24 -3.22 13.80 8.91
CA ARG A 24 -1.85 14.34 8.73
C ARG A 24 -1.44 14.29 7.26
N SER A 25 -0.64 15.27 6.84
CA SER A 25 -0.12 15.32 5.47
C SER A 25 0.94 14.23 5.23
N GLN A 26 1.00 13.70 4.00
CA GLN A 26 2.03 12.71 3.63
C GLN A 26 3.46 13.24 3.83
N ALA A 27 3.67 14.54 3.65
CA ALA A 27 4.95 15.19 3.88
C ALA A 27 5.36 15.19 5.36
N GLU A 28 4.41 15.39 6.26
CA GLU A 28 4.66 15.33 7.71
C GLU A 28 4.96 13.91 8.17
N VAL A 29 4.18 12.93 7.71
CA VAL A 29 4.40 11.50 8.00
C VAL A 29 5.76 11.04 7.46
N SER A 30 6.15 11.54 6.28
CA SER A 30 7.47 11.29 5.68
C SER A 30 8.62 11.76 6.57
N ARG A 31 8.52 12.98 7.12
CA ARG A 31 9.53 13.54 8.03
C ARG A 31 9.60 12.77 9.35
N ILE A 32 8.45 12.43 9.94
CA ILE A 32 8.38 11.78 11.25
C ILE A 32 8.94 10.36 11.18
N LEU A 33 8.61 9.60 10.13
CA LEU A 33 8.99 8.20 10.01
C LEU A 33 10.25 7.99 9.16
N ASN A 34 10.83 9.06 8.61
CA ASN A 34 11.95 9.04 7.67
C ASN A 34 11.69 8.07 6.49
N VAL A 35 10.46 8.08 5.98
CA VAL A 35 10.01 7.24 4.87
C VAL A 35 9.75 8.12 3.67
N ASP A 36 10.16 7.66 2.49
CA ASP A 36 9.94 8.38 1.25
C ASP A 36 8.44 8.58 0.95
N GLN A 37 8.06 9.79 0.53
CA GLN A 37 6.67 10.12 0.23
C GLN A 37 6.04 9.20 -0.82
N SER A 38 6.82 8.69 -1.78
CA SER A 38 6.31 7.74 -2.79
C SER A 38 5.89 6.40 -2.19
N VAL A 39 6.53 5.98 -1.09
CA VAL A 39 6.16 4.77 -0.35
C VAL A 39 4.86 5.00 0.41
N ILE A 40 4.73 6.18 1.04
CA ILE A 40 3.54 6.59 1.78
C ILE A 40 2.34 6.70 0.85
N SER A 41 2.49 7.40 -0.29
CA SER A 41 1.44 7.56 -1.30
C SER A 41 0.97 6.21 -1.85
N ARG A 42 1.90 5.31 -2.20
CA ARG A 42 1.55 3.95 -2.66
C ARG A 42 0.86 3.12 -1.58
N LEU A 43 1.22 3.28 -0.31
CA LEU A 43 0.58 2.57 0.80
C LEU A 43 -0.84 3.11 1.02
N TRP A 44 -1.01 4.43 1.03
CA TRP A 44 -2.29 5.09 1.23
C TRP A 44 -3.29 4.74 0.13
N GLN A 45 -2.86 4.80 -1.14
CA GLN A 45 -3.70 4.38 -2.27
C GLN A 45 -4.16 2.92 -2.15
N ARG A 46 -3.28 2.03 -1.67
CA ARG A 46 -3.64 0.62 -1.45
C ARG A 46 -4.63 0.46 -0.32
N PHE A 47 -4.43 1.20 0.77
CA PHE A 47 -5.32 1.18 1.91
C PHE A 47 -6.71 1.68 1.53
N GLN A 48 -6.80 2.81 0.81
CA GLN A 48 -8.08 3.35 0.33
C GLN A 48 -8.80 2.40 -0.65
N GLY A 49 -8.05 1.64 -1.46
CA GLY A 49 -8.65 0.70 -2.42
C GLY A 49 -9.04 -0.66 -1.84
N LYS A 50 -8.49 -1.08 -0.69
CA LYS A 50 -8.67 -2.44 -0.15
C LYS A 50 -9.13 -2.50 1.30
N GLY A 51 -9.06 -1.39 2.03
CA GLY A 51 -9.32 -1.34 3.47
C GLY A 51 -8.28 -2.08 4.32
N ASP A 52 -7.13 -2.47 3.75
CA ASP A 52 -6.14 -3.27 4.48
C ASP A 52 -4.69 -2.85 4.18
N VAL A 53 -3.89 -2.87 5.24
CA VAL A 53 -2.46 -2.59 5.32
C VAL A 53 -1.63 -3.86 5.09
N THR A 54 -2.24 -5.03 5.18
CA THR A 54 -1.55 -6.30 5.05
C THR A 54 -1.00 -6.55 3.64
N ARG A 55 -0.09 -7.50 3.56
CA ARG A 55 0.55 -7.92 2.33
C ARG A 55 -0.53 -8.49 1.41
N GLN A 56 -0.87 -7.72 0.39
CA GLN A 56 -1.76 -8.17 -0.67
C GLN A 56 -1.31 -9.55 -1.18
N PRO A 57 -2.21 -10.55 -1.26
CA PRO A 57 -1.97 -11.70 -2.11
C PRO A 57 -1.61 -11.12 -3.48
N VAL A 58 -0.48 -11.54 -4.03
CA VAL A 58 -0.16 -11.21 -5.41
C VAL A 58 -1.30 -11.83 -6.20
N SER A 59 -2.21 -11.01 -6.70
CA SER A 59 -3.24 -11.47 -7.61
C SER A 59 -2.49 -11.96 -8.84
N GLY A 60 -2.18 -13.26 -8.84
CA GLY A 60 -1.80 -13.96 -10.03
C GLY A 60 -2.94 -13.71 -11.00
N ARG A 61 -2.62 -12.93 -12.04
CA ARG A 61 -3.32 -12.77 -13.32
C ARG A 61 -4.71 -13.42 -13.32
N PRO A 62 -5.82 -12.66 -13.46
CA PRO A 62 -7.11 -13.27 -13.71
C PRO A 62 -6.94 -14.13 -14.97
N ARG A 63 -6.95 -15.47 -14.80
CA ARG A 63 -7.16 -16.34 -15.95
C ARG A 63 -8.61 -16.07 -16.31
N VAL A 64 -8.80 -15.28 -17.36
CA VAL A 64 -10.06 -15.23 -18.09
C VAL A 64 -10.35 -16.66 -18.54
N ALA A 65 -11.05 -17.42 -17.71
CA ALA A 65 -11.95 -18.42 -18.22
C ALA A 65 -13.17 -17.63 -18.65
N LYS A 66 -13.20 -17.31 -19.94
CA LYS A 66 -14.41 -16.91 -20.64
C LYS A 66 -15.40 -18.05 -20.44
N ILE A 67 -16.20 -17.98 -19.39
CA ILE A 67 -17.40 -18.80 -19.28
C ILE A 67 -18.46 -17.97 -19.99
N ASP A 68 -18.56 -18.18 -21.31
CA ASP A 68 -19.72 -17.75 -22.08
C ASP A 68 -20.93 -18.49 -21.48
N ILE A 69 -21.83 -17.75 -20.81
CA ILE A 69 -23.19 -18.21 -20.53
C ILE A 69 -24.11 -17.25 -21.28
N TRP A 70 -24.46 -17.65 -22.49
CA TRP A 70 -25.72 -17.31 -23.15
C TRP A 70 -26.54 -18.59 -23.24
#